data_AF-A0A259CYZ4-F1
#
_entry.id   AF-A0A259CYZ4-F1
#
_cell.length_a   1.000
_cell.length_b   1.000
_cell.length_c   1.000
_cell.angle_alpha   90.00
_cell.angle_beta   90.00
_cell.angle_gamma   90.00
#
_symmetry.space_group_name_H-M   'P 1'
#
loop_
_entity.id
_entity.type
_entity.pdbx_description
1 polymer ?
#
loop_
_entity_poly.entity_id
_entity_poly.type
_entity_poly.pdbx_seq_one_letter_code
_entity_poly.pdbx_strand_id
1 'polypeptide(L)' 'MDVFQRVLTYNEGRDPERLQMKLAAMQRNPFTFLRGACHLFYEDWHTQLNALKSPNAWICGDLHLENFGTYKAENGL' A
#
# COMPACT_ATOMS: atom_id res chain seq x y z
N MET A 1 -3.58 -0.80 20.51
CA MET A 1 -3.76 0.47 19.81
C MET A 1 -4.83 0.26 18.76
N ASP A 2 -5.83 1.13 18.65
CA ASP A 2 -6.85 1.00 17.61
C ASP A 2 -6.29 1.34 16.21
N VAL A 3 -7.07 1.07 15.17
CA VAL A 3 -6.67 1.29 13.77
C VAL A 3 -6.42 2.77 13.48
N PHE A 4 -7.21 3.68 14.05
CA PHE A 4 -7.08 5.11 13.80
C PHE A 4 -5.76 5.65 14.37
N GLN A 5 -5.44 5.25 15.60
CA GLN A 5 -4.20 5.62 16.24
C GLN A 5 -3.00 5.06 15.48
N ARG A 6 -3.06 3.82 14.97
CA ARG A 6 -2.02 3.24 14.09
C ARG A 6 -1.78 4.10 12.84
N VAL A 7 -2.85 4.51 12.17
CA VAL A 7 -2.76 5.38 11.00
C VAL A 7 -2.16 6.74 11.36
N LEU A 8 -2.57 7.36 12.47
CA LEU A 8 -2.01 8.65 12.88
C LEU A 8 -0.52 8.54 13.19
N THR A 9 -0.12 7.56 13.99
CA THR A 9 1.28 7.34 14.36
C THR A 9 2.16 7.05 13.15
N TYR A 10 1.70 6.25 12.18
CA TYR A 10 2.43 6.03 10.93
C TYR A 10 2.67 7.32 10.11
N ASN A 11 1.83 8.33 10.29
CA ASN A 11 1.91 9.59 9.55
C ASN A 11 2.51 10.75 10.37
N GLU A 12 3.00 10.51 11.58
CA GLU A 12 3.66 11.53 12.41
C GLU A 12 4.88 12.15 11.67
N GLY A 13 5.08 13.46 11.88
CA GLY A 13 6.20 14.21 11.29
C GLY A 13 6.04 14.56 9.80
N ARG A 14 4.93 14.18 9.15
CA ARG A 14 4.62 14.62 7.77
C ARG A 14 4.21 16.10 7.73
N ASP A 15 4.40 16.69 6.56
CA ASP A 15 3.88 18.03 6.25
C ASP A 15 2.38 18.15 6.62
N PRO A 16 1.99 19.10 7.50
CA PRO A 16 0.64 19.14 8.06
C PRO A 16 -0.46 19.32 7.01
N GLU A 17 -0.25 20.20 6.02
CA GLU A 17 -1.24 20.49 4.98
C GLU A 17 -1.47 19.25 4.11
N ARG A 18 -0.39 18.62 3.65
CA ARG A 18 -0.48 17.39 2.85
C ARG A 18 -1.06 16.22 3.65
N LEU A 19 -0.76 16.12 4.95
CA LEU A 19 -1.35 15.09 5.80
C LEU A 19 -2.86 15.28 5.92
N GLN A 20 -3.33 16.50 6.12
CA GLN A 20 -4.76 16.79 6.16
C GLN A 20 -5.45 16.40 4.84
N MET A 21 -4.86 16.75 3.69
CA MET A 21 -5.37 16.35 2.38
C MET A 21 -5.43 14.83 2.21
N LYS A 22 -4.39 14.11 2.66
CA LYS A 22 -4.34 12.64 2.64
C LYS A 22 -5.48 12.05 3.48
N LEU A 23 -5.64 12.49 4.73
CA LEU A 23 -6.66 11.97 5.64
C LEU A 23 -8.07 12.25 5.09
N ALA A 24 -8.32 13.44 4.53
CA ALA A 24 -9.57 13.76 3.86
C ALA A 24 -9.83 12.86 2.63
N ALA A 25 -8.79 12.55 1.85
CA ALA A 25 -8.91 11.62 0.73
C ALA A 25 -9.22 10.19 1.18
N MET A 26 -8.62 9.72 2.28
CA MET A 26 -8.86 8.39 2.84
C MET A 26 -10.29 8.18 3.34
N GLN A 27 -10.94 9.25 3.83
CA GLN A 27 -12.32 9.17 4.36
C GLN A 27 -13.39 9.00 3.27
N ARG A 28 -13.05 9.16 1.99
CA ARG A 28 -14.05 9.21 0.90
C ARG A 28 -14.79 7.90 0.68
N ASN A 29 -14.09 6.77 0.78
CA ASN A 29 -14.66 5.42 0.62
C ASN A 29 -13.68 4.34 1.11
N PRO A 30 -14.16 3.08 1.30
CA PRO A 30 -13.30 1.98 1.74
C PRO A 30 -12.07 1.74 0.85
N PHE A 31 -12.19 1.90 -0.47
CA PHE A 31 -11.07 1.73 -1.38
C PHE A 31 -9.95 2.75 -1.12
N THR A 32 -10.30 4.03 -1.01
CA THR A 32 -9.32 5.10 -0.70
C THR A 32 -8.72 4.96 0.69
N PHE A 33 -9.49 4.46 1.67
CA PHE A 33 -8.98 4.15 2.99
C PHE A 33 -7.91 3.04 2.92
N LEU A 34 -8.24 1.90 2.32
CA LEU A 34 -7.32 0.76 2.19
C LEU A 34 -6.05 1.14 1.42
N ARG A 35 -6.18 1.97 0.37
CA ARG A 35 -5.03 2.50 -0.37
C ARG A 35 -4.12 3.36 0.51
N GLY A 36 -4.69 4.27 1.31
CA GLY A 36 -3.91 5.17 2.17
C GLY A 36 -3.36 4.52 3.45
N ALA A 37 -3.95 3.40 3.87
CA ALA A 37 -3.61 2.64 5.06
C ALA A 37 -2.84 1.33 4.76
N CYS A 38 -2.19 1.22 3.61
CA CYS A 38 -1.50 -0.01 3.17
C CYS A 38 -0.45 -0.54 4.15
N HIS A 39 0.18 0.32 4.94
CA HIS A 39 1.12 -0.06 6.00
C HIS A 39 0.51 -1.04 7.02
N LEU A 40 -0.79 -0.90 7.32
CA LEU A 40 -1.48 -1.81 8.25
C LEU A 40 -1.45 -3.26 7.74
N PHE A 41 -1.59 -3.45 6.43
CA PHE A 41 -1.48 -4.78 5.83
C PHE A 41 -0.10 -5.37 6.08
N TYR A 42 0.98 -4.62 5.86
CA TYR A 42 2.34 -5.13 6.04
C TYR A 42 2.68 -5.39 7.52
N GLU A 43 2.22 -4.52 8.42
CA GLU A 43 2.37 -4.71 9.88
C GLU A 43 1.67 -6.00 10.35
N ASP A 44 0.43 -6.21 9.91
CA ASP A 44 -0.36 -7.37 10.31
C ASP A 44 0.15 -8.64 9.59
N TRP A 45 0.52 -8.53 8.31
CA TRP A 45 1.03 -9.64 7.50
C TRP A 45 2.37 -10.18 8.00
N HIS A 46 3.25 -9.31 8.52
CA HIS A 46 4.53 -9.74 9.08
C HIS A 46 4.35 -10.78 10.19
N THR A 47 3.27 -10.70 10.97
CA THR A 47 2.97 -11.70 12.01
C THR A 47 2.60 -13.08 11.45
N GLN A 48 2.20 -13.16 10.19
CA GLN A 48 1.77 -14.38 9.50
C GLN A 48 2.83 -14.96 8.56
N LEU A 49 3.98 -14.30 8.41
CA LEU A 49 5.00 -14.64 7.42
C LEU A 49 5.55 -16.07 7.59
N ASN A 50 5.62 -16.56 8.83
CA ASN A 50 6.04 -17.93 9.14
C ASN A 50 5.03 -19.01 8.70
N ALA A 51 3.80 -18.62 8.31
CA ALA A 51 2.77 -19.55 7.84
C ALA A 51 2.83 -19.80 6.33
N LEU A 52 3.60 -19.01 5.58
CA LEU A 52 3.72 -19.17 4.14
C LEU A 52 4.62 -20.36 3.81
N LYS A 53 4.06 -21.34 3.11
CA LYS A 53 4.81 -22.51 2.58
C LYS A 53 5.45 -22.24 1.23
N SER A 54 5.42 -20.99 0.74
CA SER A 54 5.97 -20.60 -0.57
C SER A 54 7.47 -20.33 -0.49
N PRO A 55 8.24 -20.58 -1.57
CA PRO A 55 9.63 -20.13 -1.66
C PRO A 55 9.76 -18.61 -1.51
N ASN A 56 10.90 -18.15 -1.01
CA ASN A 56 11.23 -16.74 -0.99
C ASN A 56 11.36 -16.21 -2.42
N ALA A 57 10.71 -15.08 -2.69
CA ALA A 57 10.77 -14.39 -3.98
C ALA A 57 10.90 -12.87 -3.75
N TRP A 58 11.34 -12.16 -4.77
CA TRP A 58 11.33 -10.69 -4.75
C TRP A 58 9.90 -10.20 -4.97
N ILE A 59 9.47 -9.22 -4.18
CA ILE A 59 8.16 -8.60 -4.31
C ILE A 59 8.27 -7.24 -4.98
N CYS A 60 7.39 -6.97 -5.94
CA CYS A 60 7.13 -5.61 -6.41
C CYS A 60 5.97 -5.06 -5.57
N GLY A 61 6.24 -4.03 -4.76
CA GLY A 61 5.25 -3.42 -3.86
C GLY A 61 4.15 -2.62 -4.57
N ASP A 62 4.16 -2.59 -5.90
CA ASP A 62 3.26 -1.80 -6.74
C ASP A 62 2.70 -2.66 -7.88
N LEU A 63 2.05 -3.77 -7.53
CA LEU A 63 1.48 -4.73 -8.50
C LEU A 63 0.10 -4.27 -9.01
N HIS A 64 0.06 -3.17 -9.74
CA HIS A 64 -1.14 -2.71 -10.44
C HIS A 64 -1.17 -3.28 -11.86
N LEU A 65 -2.36 -3.59 -12.39
CA LEU A 65 -2.48 -4.10 -13.77
C LEU A 65 -1.94 -3.07 -14.78
N GLU A 66 -2.06 -1.79 -14.44
CA GLU A 66 -1.53 -0.64 -15.18
C GLU A 66 0.01 -0.61 -15.23
N ASN A 67 0.69 -1.27 -14.29
CA ASN A 67 2.15 -1.45 -14.32
C ASN A 67 2.56 -2.65 -15.19
N PHE A 68 1.60 -3.47 -15.65
CA PHE A 68 1.82 -4.44 -16.71
C PHE A 68 1.59 -3.78 -18.06
N GLY A 69 2.68 -3.26 -18.64
CA GLY A 69 2.70 -2.86 -20.05
C GLY A 69 3.30 -3.98 -20.89
N THR A 70 2.74 -4.22 -22.07
CA THR A 70 3.48 -4.87 -23.15
C THR A 70 4.28 -3.81 -23.89
N TYR A 71 5.60 -4.02 -24.00
CA TYR A 71 6.42 -3.22 -24.90
C TYR A 71 6.25 -3.77 -26.31
N LYS A 72 5.88 -2.93 -27.28
CA LYS A 72 5.85 -3.33 -28.68
C LYS A 72 7.28 -3.53 -29.14
N ALA A 73 7.63 -4.75 -29.55
CA ALA A 73 9.00 -5.03 -29.99
C ALA A 73 9.32 -4.23 -31.26
N GLU A 74 10.61 -4.04 -31.54
CA GLU A 74 11.09 -3.25 -32.69
C GLU A 74 10.57 -3.79 -34.03
N ASN A 75 10.25 -5.10 -34.08
CA ASN A 75 9.65 -5.77 -35.22
C ASN A 75 8.12 -5.55 -35.35
N GLY A 76 7.53 -4.76 -34.46
CA GLY A 76 6.11 -4.41 -34.47
C GLY A 76 5.16 -5.48 -33.95
N LEU A 77 5.67 -6.57 -33.36
CA LEU A 77 4.91 -7.61 -32.66
C LEU A 77 4.82 -7.33 -31.14
#